data_AF-A0A7Y0H4B8-F1
#
_entry.id   AF-A0A7Y0H4B8-F1
#
_cell.length_a   1.000
_cell.length_b   1.000
_cell.length_c   1.000
_cell.angle_alpha   90.00
_cell.angle_beta   90.00
_cell.angle_gamma   90.00
#
_symmetry.space_group_name_H-M   'P 1'
#
loop_
_entity.id
_entity.type
_entity.pdbx_description
1 polymer ?
#
loop_
_entity_poly.entity_id
_entity_poly.type
_entity_poly.pdbx_seq_one_letter_code
_entity_poly.pdbx_strand_id
1 'polypeptide(L)'
;MRTTRTIRALTTSAALALAVGAFAAAPAFADGTPSGGHVLLNARLVGSMPAPDSPVVAGINPGAAPWVNGPSRVRVRQGGNITVQIRGLVIPPPRGTGVNPIASVVATLVCGQQAAASTAPFALSAAGDGSTRDVIAVPRHCDDPVVLIQPAGNRAVYIASTTEDKRSHAGHGN
;
A
#
# COMPACT_ATOMS: atom_id res chain seq x y z
N MET A 1 10.37 -61.20 59.75
CA MET A 1 9.24 -60.56 60.46
C MET A 1 8.13 -60.33 59.42
N ARG A 2 7.28 -61.31 59.10
CA ARG A 2 6.00 -61.71 59.74
C ARG A 2 4.98 -60.57 59.97
N THR A 3 4.20 -60.33 58.92
CA THR A 3 2.72 -60.40 58.82
C THR A 3 1.78 -59.61 59.75
N THR A 4 0.95 -58.80 59.08
CA THR A 4 -0.52 -58.60 59.21
C THR A 4 -1.12 -57.98 60.48
N ARG A 5 -1.97 -56.97 60.27
CA ARG A 5 -3.39 -57.02 60.72
C ARG A 5 -4.25 -55.96 60.01
N THR A 6 -5.29 -56.47 59.36
CA THR A 6 -6.50 -55.82 58.83
C THR A 6 -7.43 -55.33 59.93
N ILE A 7 -8.12 -54.18 59.75
CA ILE A 7 -9.43 -53.90 60.35
C ILE A 7 -10.30 -53.08 59.39
N ARG A 8 -11.55 -53.53 59.20
CA ARG A 8 -12.67 -52.91 58.47
C ARG A 8 -13.34 -51.84 59.33
N ALA A 9 -13.98 -50.84 58.73
CA ALA A 9 -15.38 -50.48 59.03
C ALA A 9 -15.92 -49.41 58.06
N LEU A 10 -17.14 -49.63 57.59
CA LEU A 10 -17.96 -48.68 56.87
C LEU A 10 -18.49 -47.61 57.83
N THR A 11 -18.59 -46.35 57.38
CA THR A 11 -19.57 -45.41 57.91
C THR A 11 -20.19 -44.57 56.80
N THR A 12 -21.50 -44.47 56.90
CA THR A 12 -22.49 -43.82 56.04
C THR A 12 -22.59 -42.31 56.29
N SER A 13 -23.16 -41.62 55.29
CA SER A 13 -23.95 -40.38 55.40
C SER A 13 -23.19 -39.05 55.38
N ALA A 14 -23.41 -38.27 54.31
CA ALA A 14 -24.35 -37.13 54.30
C ALA A 14 -24.02 -36.22 53.11
N ALA A 15 -24.98 -36.04 52.22
CA ALA A 15 -24.91 -35.08 51.12
C ALA A 15 -24.91 -33.65 51.66
N LEU A 16 -23.98 -32.81 51.18
CA LEU A 16 -24.18 -31.37 51.10
C LEU A 16 -23.97 -30.95 49.65
N ALA A 17 -25.07 -30.56 49.01
CA ALA A 17 -25.08 -29.94 47.70
C ALA A 17 -24.48 -28.52 47.82
N LEU A 18 -23.36 -28.28 47.16
CA LEU A 18 -22.85 -26.94 46.87
C LEU A 18 -22.99 -26.72 45.35
N ALA A 19 -24.04 -26.01 44.97
CA ALA A 19 -24.25 -25.54 43.62
C ALA A 19 -23.19 -24.47 43.30
N VAL A 20 -22.16 -24.85 42.55
CA VAL A 20 -21.25 -23.88 41.93
C VAL A 20 -21.86 -23.50 40.59
N GLY A 21 -22.52 -22.35 40.54
CA GLY A 21 -22.92 -21.72 39.29
C GLY A 21 -21.68 -21.30 38.53
N ALA A 22 -21.28 -22.09 37.52
CA ALA A 22 -20.27 -21.68 36.57
C ALA A 22 -20.86 -20.62 35.64
N PHE A 23 -20.56 -19.35 35.90
CA PHE A 23 -20.68 -18.30 34.89
C PHE A 23 -19.64 -18.61 33.81
N ALA A 24 -20.07 -19.25 32.73
CA ALA A 24 -19.27 -19.37 31.52
C ALA A 24 -19.15 -17.97 30.90
N ALA A 25 -18.04 -17.29 31.18
CA ALA A 25 -17.62 -16.15 30.37
C ALA A 25 -17.32 -16.68 28.96
N ALA A 26 -18.24 -16.47 28.03
CA ALA A 26 -17.97 -16.70 26.62
C ALA A 26 -16.76 -15.83 26.21
N PRO A 27 -15.80 -16.33 25.42
CA PRO A 27 -14.88 -15.45 24.75
C PRO A 27 -15.73 -14.61 23.78
N ALA A 28 -15.87 -13.32 24.08
CA ALA A 28 -16.23 -12.37 23.05
C ALA A 28 -15.08 -12.39 22.05
N PHE A 29 -15.25 -13.11 20.94
CA PHE A 29 -14.48 -12.82 19.75
C PHE A 29 -14.79 -11.37 19.43
N ALA A 30 -13.85 -10.47 19.74
CA ALA A 30 -13.89 -9.15 19.16
C ALA A 30 -13.92 -9.39 17.66
N ASP A 31 -15.05 -9.09 17.02
CA ASP A 31 -15.15 -8.90 15.58
C ASP A 31 -14.27 -7.71 15.22
N GLY A 32 -12.95 -7.94 15.25
CA GLY A 32 -11.98 -7.09 14.63
C GLY A 32 -12.22 -7.20 13.14
N THR A 33 -13.18 -6.42 12.64
CA THR A 33 -13.25 -6.10 11.22
C THR A 33 -11.82 -5.73 10.83
N PRO A 34 -11.15 -6.44 9.90
CA PRO A 34 -9.84 -6.04 9.46
C PRO A 34 -10.04 -4.67 8.83
N SER A 35 -9.75 -3.60 9.58
CA SER A 35 -9.79 -2.24 9.07
C SER A 35 -8.63 -2.13 8.11
N GLY A 36 -8.82 -2.64 6.89
CA GLY A 36 -7.93 -2.42 5.79
C GLY A 36 -7.84 -0.92 5.62
N GLY A 37 -6.77 -0.32 6.13
CA GLY A 37 -6.67 1.12 6.38
C GLY A 37 -7.13 1.97 5.21
N HIS A 38 -7.65 3.16 5.53
CA HIS A 38 -8.23 4.11 4.58
C HIS A 38 -7.28 4.34 3.38
N VAL A 39 -7.88 4.47 2.20
CA VAL A 39 -7.16 4.77 0.96
C VAL A 39 -6.71 6.23 1.02
N LEU A 40 -5.40 6.46 0.94
CA LEU A 40 -4.81 7.79 0.85
C LEU A 40 -4.84 8.30 -0.59
N LEU A 41 -4.45 7.43 -1.53
CA LEU A 41 -4.41 7.74 -2.95
C LEU A 41 -4.89 6.53 -3.74
N ASN A 42 -5.77 6.75 -4.71
CA ASN A 42 -6.11 5.76 -5.73
C ASN A 42 -6.30 6.49 -7.05
N ALA A 43 -5.28 6.44 -7.90
CA ALA A 43 -5.18 7.28 -9.07
C ALA A 43 -4.62 6.52 -10.28
N ARG A 44 -4.87 7.07 -11.46
CA ARG A 44 -4.20 6.63 -12.69
C ARG A 44 -2.80 7.22 -12.74
N LEU A 45 -1.86 6.48 -13.32
CA LEU A 45 -0.57 7.03 -13.74
C LEU A 45 -0.69 7.56 -15.17
N VAL A 46 -0.04 8.68 -15.43
CA VAL A 46 0.12 9.26 -16.76
C VAL A 46 1.60 9.56 -16.98
N GLY A 47 2.12 9.18 -18.14
CA GLY A 47 3.49 9.48 -18.56
C GLY A 47 3.75 10.98 -18.59
N SER A 48 4.96 11.38 -18.19
CA SER A 48 5.34 12.79 -18.15
C SER A 48 5.65 13.32 -19.54
N MET A 49 5.32 14.58 -19.77
CA MET A 49 5.82 15.37 -20.89
C MET A 49 7.01 16.22 -20.45
N PRO A 50 7.95 16.59 -21.34
CA PRO A 50 9.00 17.54 -21.00
C PRO A 50 8.41 18.86 -20.50
N ALA A 51 9.16 19.57 -19.65
CA ALA A 51 8.76 20.91 -19.22
C ALA A 51 8.55 21.84 -20.43
N PRO A 52 7.58 22.76 -20.39
CA PRO A 52 6.69 23.07 -19.26
C PRO A 52 5.39 22.24 -19.21
N ASP A 53 5.18 21.29 -20.12
CA ASP A 53 3.89 20.58 -20.25
C ASP A 53 3.57 19.70 -19.03
N SER A 54 4.58 19.17 -18.34
CA SER A 54 4.43 18.59 -17.00
C SER A 54 5.12 19.46 -15.95
N PRO A 55 4.53 19.62 -14.75
CA PRO A 55 5.04 20.53 -13.73
C PRO A 55 6.24 19.94 -13.00
N VAL A 56 7.01 20.82 -12.35
CA VAL A 56 7.96 20.39 -11.31
C VAL A 56 7.16 20.02 -10.06
N VAL A 57 7.41 18.83 -9.50
CA VAL A 57 6.69 18.34 -8.31
C VAL A 57 7.69 18.16 -7.18
N ALA A 58 7.53 18.90 -6.08
CA ALA A 58 8.45 18.84 -4.94
C ALA A 58 9.95 19.00 -5.34
N GLY A 59 10.22 19.90 -6.29
CA GLY A 59 11.57 20.13 -6.84
C GLY A 59 12.07 19.05 -7.83
N ILE A 60 11.26 18.02 -8.12
CA ILE A 60 11.61 16.95 -9.06
C ILE A 60 11.06 17.32 -10.45
N ASN A 61 11.95 17.40 -11.43
CA ASN A 61 11.59 17.78 -12.80
C ASN A 61 10.94 16.61 -13.55
N PRO A 62 10.06 16.87 -14.54
CA PRO A 62 9.68 15.83 -15.49
C PRO A 62 10.90 15.40 -16.32
N GLY A 63 10.85 14.18 -16.84
CA GLY A 63 11.85 13.67 -17.78
C GLY A 63 11.87 14.48 -19.09
N ALA A 64 13.01 14.49 -19.77
CA ALA A 64 13.21 15.24 -21.00
C ALA A 64 12.57 14.62 -22.26
N ALA A 65 11.85 13.50 -22.12
CA ALA A 65 11.18 12.81 -23.23
C ALA A 65 9.68 12.68 -22.94
N PRO A 66 8.82 12.63 -23.98
CA PRO A 66 7.37 12.47 -23.81
C PRO A 66 7.05 11.00 -23.57
N TRP A 67 6.86 10.64 -22.31
CA TRP A 67 6.46 9.32 -21.90
C TRP A 67 4.96 9.15 -22.07
N VAL A 68 4.57 7.96 -22.54
CA VAL A 68 3.18 7.53 -22.59
C VAL A 68 3.05 6.20 -21.88
N ASN A 69 1.84 5.88 -21.44
CA ASN A 69 1.53 4.61 -20.83
C ASN A 69 0.10 4.19 -21.13
N GLY A 70 -0.12 2.88 -21.14
CA GLY A 70 -1.45 2.30 -21.12
C GLY A 70 -2.11 2.40 -19.73
N PRO A 71 -3.28 1.76 -19.54
CA PRO A 71 -4.03 1.81 -18.28
C PRO A 71 -3.19 1.36 -17.08
N SER A 72 -2.70 2.34 -16.33
CA SER A 72 -1.80 2.15 -15.20
C SER A 72 -2.42 2.77 -13.95
N ARG A 73 -2.16 2.18 -12.79
CA ARG A 73 -2.78 2.58 -11.52
C ARG A 73 -1.81 2.52 -10.36
N VAL A 74 -2.02 3.42 -9.42
CA VAL A 74 -1.36 3.45 -8.12
C VAL A 74 -2.42 3.51 -7.04
N ARG A 75 -2.23 2.72 -5.99
CA ARG A 75 -2.99 2.81 -4.76
C ARG A 75 -2.05 2.89 -3.56
N VAL A 76 -2.23 3.88 -2.73
CA VAL A 76 -1.54 4.06 -1.44
C VAL A 76 -2.59 4.06 -0.34
N ARG A 77 -2.37 3.28 0.72
CA ARG A 77 -3.18 3.32 1.94
C ARG A 77 -2.47 4.17 3.00
N GLN A 78 -3.24 4.74 3.94
CA GLN A 78 -2.70 5.48 5.07
C GLN A 78 -1.68 4.68 5.89
N GLY A 79 -1.86 3.36 5.97
CA GLY A 79 -0.91 2.44 6.62
C GLY A 79 0.33 2.09 5.80
N GLY A 80 0.67 2.85 4.75
CA GLY A 80 1.92 2.67 3.99
C GLY A 80 1.89 1.63 2.88
N ASN A 81 0.85 0.80 2.80
CA ASN A 81 0.72 -0.20 1.74
C ASN A 81 0.53 0.50 0.39
N ILE A 82 1.52 0.39 -0.49
CA ILE A 82 1.51 0.90 -1.84
C ILE A 82 1.45 -0.25 -2.84
N THR A 83 0.61 -0.10 -3.86
CA THR A 83 0.53 -1.00 -5.01
C THR A 83 0.62 -0.18 -6.28
N VAL A 84 1.54 -0.55 -7.16
CA VAL A 84 1.75 0.10 -8.44
C VAL A 84 1.62 -0.92 -9.54
N GLN A 85 0.88 -0.57 -10.59
CA GLN A 85 0.79 -1.35 -11.82
C GLN A 85 0.98 -0.40 -13.00
N ILE A 86 2.07 -0.62 -13.72
CA ILE A 86 2.47 0.15 -14.90
C ILE A 86 2.26 -0.75 -16.13
N ARG A 87 1.63 -0.17 -17.14
CA ARG A 87 1.39 -0.81 -18.43
C ARG A 87 1.92 0.08 -19.54
N GLY A 88 2.77 -0.45 -20.40
CA GLY A 88 3.15 0.24 -21.63
C GLY A 88 3.93 1.54 -21.44
N LEU A 89 4.68 1.72 -20.35
CA LEU A 89 5.42 2.97 -20.11
C LEU A 89 6.64 3.07 -21.04
N VAL A 90 6.49 3.83 -22.12
CA VAL A 90 7.49 3.94 -23.20
C VAL A 90 7.57 5.36 -23.75
N ILE A 91 8.59 5.62 -24.57
CA ILE A 91 8.67 6.83 -25.39
C ILE A 91 8.23 6.45 -26.82
N PRO A 92 7.12 6.99 -27.33
CA PRO A 92 6.57 6.58 -28.62
C PRO A 92 7.40 7.17 -29.79
N PRO A 93 7.39 6.52 -30.96
CA PRO A 93 7.92 7.12 -32.19
C PRO A 93 7.21 8.44 -32.55
N PRO A 94 7.90 9.38 -33.21
CA PRO A 94 9.29 9.30 -33.68
C PRO A 94 10.32 9.72 -32.62
N ARG A 95 9.89 10.14 -31.42
CA ARG A 95 10.80 10.65 -30.37
C ARG A 95 11.52 9.54 -29.60
N GLY A 96 10.99 8.33 -29.63
CA GLY A 96 11.63 7.11 -29.16
C GLY A 96 11.38 5.96 -30.13
N THR A 97 11.60 4.74 -29.66
CA THR A 97 11.44 3.52 -30.46
C THR A 97 10.16 2.74 -30.12
N GLY A 98 9.38 3.21 -29.14
CA GLY A 98 8.29 2.43 -28.55
C GLY A 98 8.77 1.31 -27.61
N VAL A 99 10.09 1.20 -27.38
CA VAL A 99 10.70 0.32 -26.38
C VAL A 99 11.07 1.14 -25.16
N ASN A 100 10.82 0.59 -23.98
CA ASN A 100 11.21 1.20 -22.72
C ASN A 100 12.74 1.11 -22.50
N PRO A 101 13.46 2.24 -22.41
CA PRO A 101 14.90 2.23 -22.11
C PRO A 101 15.24 2.10 -20.62
N ILE A 102 14.25 2.15 -19.72
CA ILE A 102 14.46 2.15 -18.27
C ILE A 102 14.17 0.77 -17.69
N ALA A 103 15.22 0.05 -17.29
CA ALA A 103 15.09 -1.31 -16.75
C ALA A 103 14.47 -1.36 -15.35
N SER A 104 14.63 -0.31 -14.53
CA SER A 104 14.11 -0.29 -13.16
C SER A 104 13.70 1.11 -12.71
N VAL A 105 12.63 1.16 -11.92
CA VAL A 105 12.03 2.38 -11.37
C VAL A 105 11.74 2.25 -9.88
N VAL A 106 11.53 3.39 -9.23
CA VAL A 106 10.93 3.50 -7.89
C VAL A 106 9.63 4.28 -7.98
N ALA A 107 8.71 4.02 -7.06
CA ALA A 107 7.53 4.85 -6.86
C ALA A 107 7.72 5.68 -5.59
N THR A 108 7.71 7.00 -5.72
CA THR A 108 7.91 7.96 -4.62
C THR A 108 6.58 8.63 -4.30
N LEU A 109 6.12 8.51 -3.05
CA LEU A 109 5.02 9.32 -2.54
C LEU A 109 5.54 10.71 -2.20
N VAL A 110 4.86 11.71 -2.75
CA VAL A 110 5.01 13.13 -2.43
C VAL A 110 3.76 13.56 -1.65
N CYS A 111 3.98 14.31 -0.59
CA CYS A 111 2.93 14.96 0.19
C CYS A 111 3.20 16.47 0.14
N GLY A 112 2.29 17.25 -0.45
CA GLY A 112 2.51 18.68 -0.72
C GLY A 112 3.77 18.92 -1.57
N GLN A 113 4.76 19.61 -0.99
CA GLN A 113 6.03 19.94 -1.66
C GLN A 113 7.21 19.08 -1.20
N GLN A 114 6.96 17.93 -0.57
CA GLN A 114 8.01 17.09 -0.01
C GLN A 114 7.88 15.64 -0.48
N ALA A 115 8.98 15.07 -0.97
CA ALA A 115 9.09 13.63 -1.18
C ALA A 115 9.14 12.92 0.19
N ALA A 116 8.12 12.10 0.47
CA ALA A 116 7.95 11.46 1.77
C ALA A 116 8.72 10.13 1.87
N ALA A 117 8.40 9.18 1.00
CA ALA A 117 9.01 7.85 1.01
C ALA A 117 8.88 7.20 -0.36
N SER A 118 9.60 6.09 -0.56
CA SER A 118 9.65 5.41 -1.86
C SER A 118 9.76 3.92 -1.70
N THR A 119 9.24 3.21 -2.70
CA THR A 119 9.39 1.75 -2.78
C THR A 119 10.84 1.37 -2.98
N ALA A 120 11.16 0.10 -2.72
CA ALA A 120 12.33 -0.52 -3.32
C ALA A 120 12.27 -0.44 -4.87
N PRO A 121 13.42 -0.44 -5.56
CA PRO A 121 13.44 -0.53 -7.02
C PRO A 121 12.73 -1.80 -7.52
N PHE A 122 11.92 -1.66 -8.56
CA PHE A 122 11.29 -2.79 -9.25
C PHE A 122 11.53 -2.70 -10.75
N ALA A 123 11.47 -3.84 -11.42
CA ALA A 123 11.81 -3.94 -12.83
C ALA A 123 10.65 -3.48 -13.74
N LEU A 124 11.00 -2.91 -14.88
CA LEU A 124 10.11 -2.75 -16.03
C LEU A 124 10.58 -3.68 -17.15
N SER A 125 9.64 -4.23 -17.90
CA SER A 125 9.95 -4.94 -19.15
C SER A 125 10.33 -3.96 -20.27
N ALA A 126 10.84 -4.49 -21.38
CA ALA A 126 11.07 -3.73 -22.60
C ALA A 126 9.78 -3.11 -23.18
N ALA A 127 8.61 -3.69 -22.87
CA ALA A 127 7.32 -3.12 -23.23
C ALA A 127 6.85 -2.03 -22.25
N GLY A 128 7.62 -1.72 -21.20
CA GLY A 128 7.24 -0.73 -20.18
C GLY A 128 6.23 -1.24 -19.16
N ASP A 129 6.08 -2.56 -19.02
CA ASP A 129 5.21 -3.18 -18.01
C ASP A 129 5.97 -3.45 -16.72
N GLY A 130 5.33 -3.20 -15.59
CA GLY A 130 5.89 -3.56 -14.28
C GLY A 130 4.89 -3.42 -13.15
N SER A 131 5.19 -4.04 -12.02
CA SER A 131 4.34 -3.92 -10.84
C SER A 131 5.11 -4.12 -9.56
N THR A 132 4.66 -3.48 -8.49
CA THR A 132 5.16 -3.71 -7.15
C THR A 132 4.04 -3.64 -6.12
N ARG A 133 4.22 -4.36 -5.01
CA ARG A 133 3.49 -4.19 -3.76
C ARG A 133 4.53 -4.02 -2.67
N ASP A 134 4.47 -2.92 -1.97
CA ASP A 134 5.48 -2.55 -0.98
C ASP A 134 4.83 -1.82 0.20
N VAL A 135 5.62 -1.58 1.24
CA VAL A 135 5.22 -0.77 2.40
C VAL A 135 6.19 0.40 2.54
N ILE A 136 5.66 1.61 2.43
CA ILE A 136 6.42 2.86 2.55
C ILE A 136 5.99 3.63 3.80
N ALA A 137 6.89 4.43 4.36
CA ALA A 137 6.52 5.36 5.42
C ALA A 137 5.57 6.43 4.88
N VAL A 138 4.41 6.59 5.51
CA VAL A 138 3.44 7.63 5.16
C VAL A 138 3.36 8.60 6.35
N PRO A 139 3.62 9.90 6.14
CA PRO A 139 3.45 10.91 7.18
C PRO A 139 2.01 10.91 7.72
N ARG A 140 1.83 11.28 9.00
CA ARG A 140 0.50 11.35 9.63
C ARG A 140 -0.47 12.26 8.86
N HIS A 141 0.06 13.35 8.30
CA HIS A 141 -0.65 14.26 7.41
C HIS A 141 0.05 14.24 6.06
N CYS A 142 -0.69 13.88 5.02
CA CYS A 142 -0.21 13.85 3.64
C CYS A 142 -1.22 14.55 2.76
N ASP A 143 -1.06 15.86 2.65
CA ASP A 143 -1.89 16.70 1.80
C ASP A 143 -1.46 16.55 0.34
N ASP A 144 -2.43 16.63 -0.58
CA ASP A 144 -2.26 16.50 -2.03
C ASP A 144 -1.31 15.35 -2.45
N PRO A 145 -1.63 14.10 -2.08
CA PRO A 145 -0.75 12.97 -2.32
C PRO A 145 -0.55 12.73 -3.82
N VAL A 146 0.72 12.77 -4.25
CA VAL A 146 1.12 12.43 -5.63
C VAL A 146 2.13 11.29 -5.58
N VAL A 147 2.02 10.33 -6.49
CA VAL A 147 3.08 9.33 -6.69
C VAL A 147 3.81 9.60 -7.99
N LEU A 148 5.13 9.72 -7.88
CA LEU A 148 6.05 9.89 -8.99
C LEU A 148 6.73 8.55 -9.30
N ILE A 149 6.77 8.18 -10.57
CA ILE A 149 7.59 7.07 -11.07
C ILE A 149 8.89 7.63 -11.57
N GLN A 150 9.99 7.17 -11.01
CA GLN A 150 11.32 7.70 -11.28
C GLN A 150 12.26 6.56 -11.69
N PRO A 151 13.16 6.76 -12.68
CA PRO A 151 14.23 5.81 -12.94
C PRO A 151 15.04 5.56 -11.66
N ALA A 152 15.27 4.29 -11.32
CA ALA A 152 15.97 3.95 -10.07
C ALA A 152 17.38 4.55 -10.00
N GLY A 153 18.07 4.63 -11.16
CA GLY A 153 19.39 5.24 -11.30
C GLY A 153 19.40 6.78 -11.44
N ASN A 154 18.24 7.43 -11.57
CA ASN A 154 18.14 8.89 -11.64
C ASN A 154 16.85 9.39 -11.00
N ARG A 155 16.94 9.74 -9.71
CA ARG A 155 15.82 10.20 -8.89
C ARG A 155 15.61 11.72 -8.92
N ALA A 156 16.35 12.45 -9.75
CA ALA A 156 16.15 13.89 -9.93
C ALA A 156 15.02 14.20 -10.92
N VAL A 157 14.52 13.19 -11.63
CA VAL A 157 13.43 13.30 -12.60
C VAL A 157 12.33 12.28 -12.34
N TYR A 158 11.12 12.54 -12.86
CA TYR A 158 10.04 11.57 -12.95
C TYR A 158 9.60 11.35 -14.41
N ILE A 159 9.17 10.14 -14.73
CA ILE A 159 8.75 9.73 -16.09
C ILE A 159 7.25 9.40 -16.18
N ALA A 160 6.59 9.29 -15.03
CA ALA A 160 5.13 9.26 -14.92
C ALA A 160 4.72 9.78 -13.54
N SER A 161 3.52 10.32 -13.44
CA SER A 161 2.96 10.77 -12.16
C SER A 161 1.49 10.40 -12.07
N THR A 162 0.96 10.38 -10.84
CA THR A 162 -0.48 10.26 -10.65
C THR A 162 -1.16 11.57 -10.99
N THR A 163 -2.27 11.49 -11.71
CA THR A 163 -3.16 12.63 -11.91
C THR A 163 -4.25 12.64 -10.85
N GLU A 164 -4.64 13.82 -10.38
CA GLU A 164 -5.86 13.96 -9.57
C GLU A 164 -7.06 13.44 -10.37
N ASP A 165 -7.79 12.46 -9.82
CA ASP A 165 -9.06 12.03 -10.43
C ASP A 165 -10.10 13.10 -10.11
N LYS A 166 -10.48 13.93 -11.10
CA LYS A 166 -11.50 15.00 -10.96
C LYS A 166 -12.88 14.50 -10.49
N ARG A 167 -13.08 13.20 -10.25
CA ARG A 167 -14.37 12.62 -9.87
C ARG A 167 -14.86 12.98 -8.46
N SER A 168 -14.01 13.51 -7.58
CA SER A 168 -14.44 13.83 -6.21
C SER A 168 -15.03 15.23 -6.02
N HIS A 169 -15.10 16.06 -7.06
CA HIS A 169 -15.66 17.43 -6.97
C HIS A 169 -17.06 17.59 -7.58
N ALA A 170 -17.66 16.53 -8.13
CA ALA A 170 -18.99 16.58 -8.73
C ALA A 170 -20.11 16.28 -7.72
N GLY A 171 -20.10 16.97 -6.57
CA GLY A 171 -21.18 16.78 -5.60
C GLY A 171 -21.06 17.68 -4.39
N HIS A 172 -21.10 19.00 -4.58
CA HIS A 172 -21.64 20.01 -3.65
C HIS A 172 -21.98 21.25 -4.49
N GLY A 173 -23.07 21.15 -5.26
CA GLY A 173 -23.75 22.30 -5.85
C GLY A 173 -25.03 22.51 -5.06
N ASN A 174 -25.07 23.64 -4.35
CA ASN A 174 -26.19 24.14 -3.56
C ASN A 174 -27.34 24.57 -4.47
#